data_AF-A0A1V5TYL8-F1
#
_entry.id   AF-A0A1V5TYL8-F1
#
_cell.length_a   1.000
_cell.length_b   1.000
_cell.length_c   1.000
_cell.angle_alpha   90.00
_cell.angle_beta   90.00
_cell.angle_gamma   90.00
#
_symmetry.space_group_name_H-M   'P 1'
#
loop_
_entity.id
_entity.type
_entity.pdbx_description
1 polymer ?
#
loop_
_entity_poly.entity_id
_entity_poly.type
_entity_poly.pdbx_seq_one_letter_code
_entity_poly.pdbx_strand_id
1 'polypeptide(L)'
;MKIVKKIIELDRGENYLLSGKTGSGMEAGRHACGWFVGSVENKNARYIFASVIECGYKLEEKPPMGMEAKKITIEILKSLKIIK
;
A
#
# COMPACT_ATOMS: atom_id res chain seq x y z
N MET A 1 -4.61 21.49 2.73
CA MET A 1 -3.91 20.22 2.41
C MET A 1 -3.04 19.61 3.54
N LYS A 2 -2.76 20.29 4.67
CA LYS A 2 -1.92 19.70 5.75
C LYS A 2 -2.58 18.53 6.50
N ILE A 3 -3.89 18.63 6.73
CA ILE A 3 -4.66 17.63 7.48
C ILE A 3 -4.63 16.26 6.78
N VAL A 4 -4.91 16.23 5.47
CA VAL A 4 -4.93 14.99 4.68
C VAL A 4 -3.60 14.24 4.76
N LYS A 5 -2.47 14.95 4.64
CA LYS A 5 -1.14 14.31 4.75
C LYS A 5 -0.91 13.69 6.12
N LYS A 6 -1.31 14.39 7.18
CA LYS A 6 -1.14 13.93 8.57
C LYS A 6 -1.99 12.69 8.89
N ILE A 7 -3.23 12.63 8.40
CA ILE A 7 -4.13 11.50 8.70
C ILE A 7 -3.78 10.21 7.95
N ILE A 8 -2.95 10.29 6.89
CA ILE A 8 -2.49 9.12 6.13
C ILE A 8 -1.06 8.69 6.49
N GLU A 9 -0.44 9.27 7.52
CA GLU A 9 0.82 8.76 8.07
C GLU A 9 0.55 7.38 8.70
N LEU A 10 1.25 6.35 8.23
CA LEU A 10 1.05 4.98 8.65
C LEU A 10 2.17 4.49 9.57
N ASP A 11 3.39 4.89 9.29
CA ASP A 11 4.57 4.49 10.06
C ASP A 11 5.69 5.53 9.94
N ARG A 12 6.45 5.69 11.01
CA ARG A 12 7.59 6.62 11.11
C ARG A 12 8.77 5.87 11.72
N GLY A 13 9.67 5.44 10.85
CA GLY A 13 10.96 4.87 11.25
C GLY A 13 12.00 5.96 11.54
N GLU A 14 13.22 5.53 11.91
CA GLU A 14 14.33 6.44 12.23
C GLU A 14 14.67 7.42 11.09
N ASN A 15 14.54 6.97 9.84
CA ASN A 15 14.95 7.74 8.65
C ASN A 15 13.89 7.77 7.55
N TYR A 16 12.65 7.38 7.83
CA TYR A 16 11.58 7.42 6.83
C TYR A 16 10.21 7.72 7.44
N LEU A 17 9.34 8.32 6.61
CA LEU A 17 7.90 8.45 6.86
C LEU A 17 7.15 7.71 5.75
N LEU A 18 6.39 6.69 6.13
CA LEU A 18 5.46 6.00 5.25
C LEU A 18 4.08 6.63 5.38
N SER A 19 3.54 7.10 4.26
CA SER A 19 2.18 7.61 4.17
C SER A 19 1.43 6.87 3.07
N GLY A 20 0.16 6.58 3.27
CA GLY A 20 -0.65 5.96 2.22
C GLY A 20 -2.01 5.48 2.68
N LYS A 21 -2.77 4.94 1.74
CA LYS A 21 -4.09 4.39 2.01
C LYS A 21 -4.30 3.09 1.24
N THR A 22 -4.84 2.10 1.94
CA THR A 22 -5.34 0.86 1.36
C THR A 22 -6.78 1.02 0.87
N GLY A 23 -7.14 0.26 -0.14
CA GLY A 23 -8.53 0.03 -0.51
C GLY A 23 -8.74 -1.34 -1.14
N SER A 24 -10.01 -1.74 -1.22
CA SER A 24 -10.43 -3.00 -1.81
C SER A 24 -11.67 -2.73 -2.66
N GLY A 25 -11.67 -3.22 -3.90
CA GLY A 25 -12.80 -3.18 -4.81
C GLY A 25 -13.62 -4.46 -4.69
N MET A 26 -14.94 -4.30 -4.76
CA MET A 26 -15.88 -5.42 -4.82
C MET A 26 -16.75 -5.30 -6.07
N GLU A 27 -16.94 -6.40 -6.76
CA GLU A 27 -17.81 -6.51 -7.94
C GLU A 27 -18.71 -7.74 -7.79
N ALA A 28 -20.01 -7.56 -7.98
CA ALA A 28 -21.01 -8.62 -7.84
C ALA A 28 -20.87 -9.44 -6.53
N GLY A 29 -20.59 -8.76 -5.42
CA GLY A 29 -20.42 -9.38 -4.10
C GLY A 29 -19.09 -10.11 -3.87
N ARG A 30 -18.13 -10.02 -4.80
CA ARG A 30 -16.81 -10.66 -4.71
C ARG A 30 -15.70 -9.63 -4.67
N HIS A 31 -14.59 -9.94 -4.01
CA HIS A 31 -13.38 -9.12 -4.07
C HIS A 31 -12.77 -9.16 -5.47
N ALA A 32 -12.67 -7.99 -6.12
CA ALA A 32 -12.13 -7.86 -7.47
C ALA A 32 -10.67 -7.39 -7.46
N CYS A 33 -10.35 -6.42 -6.60
CA CYS A 33 -9.00 -5.88 -6.51
C CYS A 33 -8.69 -5.32 -5.13
N GLY A 34 -7.40 -5.20 -4.83
CA GLY A 34 -6.87 -4.56 -3.64
C GLY A 34 -5.76 -3.60 -4.03
N TRP A 35 -5.72 -2.42 -3.42
CA TRP A 35 -4.66 -1.46 -3.69
C TRP A 35 -4.04 -0.89 -2.42
N PHE A 36 -2.79 -0.45 -2.57
CA PHE A 36 -2.09 0.38 -1.61
C PHE A 36 -1.33 1.47 -2.37
N VAL A 37 -1.71 2.72 -2.12
CA VAL A 37 -1.14 3.91 -2.78
C VAL A 37 -0.59 4.85 -1.73
N GLY A 38 0.59 5.42 -1.99
CA GLY A 38 1.24 6.26 -1.01
C GLY A 38 2.63 6.72 -1.41
N SER A 39 3.38 7.14 -0.40
CA SER A 39 4.77 7.54 -0.55
C SER A 39 5.60 7.18 0.67
N VAL A 40 6.89 6.95 0.43
CA VAL A 40 7.92 6.96 1.48
C VAL A 40 8.79 8.18 1.30
N GLU A 41 8.94 8.97 2.36
CA GLU A 41 9.82 10.13 2.38
C GLU A 41 10.99 9.87 3.32
N ASN A 42 12.21 10.06 2.83
CA ASN A 42 13.43 10.09 3.64
C ASN A 42 14.16 11.43 3.43
N LYS A 43 15.34 11.59 4.04
CA LYS A 43 16.13 12.83 3.95
C LYS A 43 16.55 13.20 2.53
N ASN A 44 16.62 12.23 1.61
CA ASN A 44 17.21 12.40 0.28
C ASN A 44 16.15 12.48 -0.82
N ALA A 45 15.04 11.76 -0.68
CA ALA A 45 14.06 11.59 -1.73
C ALA A 45 12.66 11.26 -1.20
N ARG A 46 11.67 11.50 -2.06
CA ARG A 46 10.31 10.98 -1.91
C ARG A 46 10.06 9.93 -2.98
N TYR A 47 9.73 8.71 -2.56
CA TYR A 47 9.35 7.59 -3.42
C TYR A 47 7.83 7.50 -3.43
N ILE A 48 7.21 7.53 -4.60
CA ILE A 48 5.76 7.40 -4.76
C ILE A 48 5.48 5.99 -5.28
N PHE A 49 4.47 5.32 -4.74
CA PHE A 49 4.07 3.99 -5.17
C PHE A 49 2.55 3.89 -5.35
N ALA A 50 2.15 3.00 -6.25
CA ALA A 50 0.79 2.54 -6.41
C ALA A 50 0.85 1.04 -6.73
N SER A 51 0.45 0.21 -5.77
CA SER A 51 0.37 -1.24 -5.94
C SER A 51 -1.09 -1.65 -6.06
N VAL A 52 -1.42 -2.41 -7.10
CA VAL A 52 -2.71 -3.06 -7.29
C VAL A 52 -2.50 -4.56 -7.38
N ILE A 53 -3.38 -5.33 -6.76
CA ILE A 53 -3.50 -6.77 -6.95
C ILE A 53 -4.92 -7.06 -7.43
N GLU A 54 -5.02 -7.96 -8.39
CA GLU A 54 -6.28 -8.37 -9.01
C GLU A 54 -6.31 -9.90 -9.02
N CYS A 55 -7.49 -10.46 -8.81
CA CYS A 55 -7.75 -11.89 -8.94
C CYS A 55 -8.82 -12.04 -10.01
N GLY A 56 -8.63 -13.00 -10.92
CA GLY A 56 -9.66 -13.36 -11.89
C GLY A 56 -10.93 -13.89 -11.19
N TYR A 57 -11.97 -14.26 -11.93
CA TYR A 57 -13.25 -14.72 -11.34
C TYR A 57 -13.22 -16.03 -10.53
N LYS A 58 -12.05 -16.56 -10.17
CA LYS A 58 -11.92 -17.79 -9.38
C LYS A 58 -12.04 -17.47 -7.88
N LEU A 59 -12.72 -18.35 -7.14
CA LEU A 59 -12.68 -18.30 -5.68
C LEU A 59 -11.24 -18.56 -5.24
N GLU A 60 -10.57 -17.53 -4.72
CA GLU A 60 -9.26 -17.68 -4.12
C GLU A 60 -9.40 -17.88 -2.61
N GLU A 61 -8.58 -18.79 -2.06
CA GLU A 61 -8.40 -18.97 -0.62
C GLU A 61 -7.95 -17.66 0.07
N LYS A 62 -7.37 -16.72 -0.71
CA LYS A 62 -6.97 -15.39 -0.26
C LYS A 62 -7.52 -14.32 -1.22
N PRO A 63 -8.53 -13.53 -0.82
CA PRO A 63 -9.07 -12.48 -1.67
C PRO A 63 -8.06 -11.33 -1.92
N PRO A 64 -8.12 -10.65 -3.08
CA PRO A 64 -7.24 -9.51 -3.41
C PRO A 64 -7.63 -8.28 -2.56
N MET A 65 -7.22 -8.25 -1.30
CA MET A 65 -7.55 -7.15 -0.38
C MET A 65 -6.43 -6.12 -0.33
N GLY A 66 -6.78 -4.87 -0.01
CA GLY A 66 -5.79 -3.82 0.22
C GLY A 66 -4.75 -4.15 1.31
N MET A 67 -5.06 -5.03 2.26
CA MET A 67 -4.06 -5.53 3.22
C MET A 67 -3.00 -6.42 2.58
N GLU A 68 -3.38 -7.27 1.62
CA GLU A 68 -2.42 -8.09 0.88
C GLU A 68 -1.57 -7.22 -0.06
N ALA A 69 -2.20 -6.23 -0.72
CA ALA A 69 -1.46 -5.23 -1.50
C ALA A 69 -0.42 -4.52 -0.62
N LYS A 70 -0.81 -4.08 0.58
CA LYS A 70 0.10 -3.44 1.54
C LYS A 70 1.27 -4.36 1.92
N LYS A 71 1.00 -5.64 2.24
CA LYS A 71 2.07 -6.60 2.59
C LYS A 71 3.10 -6.71 1.46
N ILE A 72 2.65 -6.90 0.22
CA ILE A 72 3.52 -7.01 -0.95
C ILE A 72 4.34 -5.72 -1.14
N THR A 73 3.70 -4.55 -1.07
CA THR A 73 4.40 -3.27 -1.19
C THR A 73 5.47 -3.09 -0.12
N ILE A 74 5.19 -3.43 1.14
CA ILE A 74 6.16 -3.31 2.23
C ILE A 74 7.37 -4.21 1.97
N GLU A 75 7.16 -5.45 1.54
CA GLU A 75 8.26 -6.36 1.22
C GLU A 75 9.10 -5.86 0.02
N ILE A 76 8.48 -5.26 -1.00
CA ILE A 76 9.20 -4.61 -2.10
C ILE A 76 10.00 -3.40 -1.60
N LEU A 77 9.41 -2.53 -0.76
CA LEU A 77 10.10 -1.36 -0.23
C LEU A 77 11.30 -1.75 0.66
N LYS A 78 11.18 -2.85 1.42
CA LYS A 78 12.28 -3.43 2.20
C LYS A 78 13.37 -4.01 1.30
N SER A 79 13.00 -4.77 0.27
CA SER A 79 13.98 -5.36 -0.66
C SER A 79 14.76 -4.30 -1.43
N LEU A 80 14.13 -3.16 -1.72
CA LEU A 80 14.75 -1.96 -2.30
C LEU A 80 15.53 -1.11 -1.26
N LYS A 81 15.55 -1.51 0.01
CA LYS A 81 16.20 -0.79 1.12
C LYS A 81 15.70 0.65 1.30
N ILE A 82 14.44 0.91 0.94
CA ILE A 82 13.77 2.21 1.13
C ILE A 82 13.26 2.34 2.57
N ILE A 83 12.80 1.22 3.14
CA ILE A 83 12.38 1.09 4.55
C ILE A 83 13.07 -0.14 5.19
N LYS A 84 13.06 -0.24 6.52
CA LYS A 84 13.53 -1.41 7.28
C LYS A 84 12.41 -2.45 7.44
#